data_AF-A0A428URK2-F1
#
_entry.id   AF-A0A428URK2-F1
#
_cell.length_a   1.000
_cell.length_b   1.000
_cell.length_c   1.000
_cell.angle_alpha   90.00
_cell.angle_beta   90.00
_cell.angle_gamma   90.00
#
_symmetry.space_group_name_H-M   'P 1'
#
loop_
_entity.id
_entity.type
_entity.pdbx_description
1 polymer ?
#
loop_
_entity_poly.entity_id
_entity_poly.type
_entity_poly.pdbx_seq_one_letter_code
_entity_poly.pdbx_strand_id
1 'polypeptide(L)'
;MTDDKTKVIGGKNNFWLWSEETGFDLTHPDEPSSPPVYHRLSLTTSTEQVTIDPTKTALVVVDMQNYFLSPLLGRPYDGPGLIMAMKLEEQVIPACRRADIPIIWVGWGLDEADLDNIPPPTALLFTMDNNFEDNPNEPKYFGALGEDIGLQVNNDTSVEAGKVMMRDQWNTALFPTLKDVSLEKDKTITKKRPSGFWGGTGIEEHLAVLGITTLLFAGVNTHRGLEESIRDASNKGWDCLLVSDEEEGVEKQCERDWGFVLTSEQFIDGVHAMQAAPECLDAIFFDQALTLQETHVEA
;
A
#
# COMPACT_ATOMS: atom_id res chain seq x y z
N MET A 1 5.34 -39.38 -5.25
CA MET A 1 4.78 -38.24 -4.51
C MET A 1 5.77 -37.95 -3.41
N THR A 2 6.64 -36.97 -3.63
CA THR A 2 7.50 -36.45 -2.58
C THR A 2 6.59 -35.78 -1.56
N ASP A 3 6.70 -36.20 -0.31
CA ASP A 3 6.05 -35.56 0.84
C ASP A 3 6.51 -34.09 0.83
N ASP A 4 5.66 -33.15 0.41
CA ASP A 4 6.04 -31.74 0.36
C ASP A 4 6.26 -31.27 1.80
N LYS A 5 7.53 -30.98 2.12
CA LYS A 5 7.92 -30.67 3.49
C LYS A 5 7.73 -29.18 3.72
N THR A 6 6.60 -28.84 4.34
CA THR A 6 6.36 -27.49 4.85
C THR A 6 7.45 -27.08 5.84
N LYS A 7 8.11 -25.96 5.57
CA LYS A 7 9.08 -25.30 6.45
C LYS A 7 8.39 -24.16 7.19
N VAL A 8 8.79 -23.94 8.44
CA VAL A 8 8.38 -22.78 9.24
C VAL A 8 9.50 -21.75 9.20
N ILE A 9 9.18 -20.52 8.82
CA ILE A 9 10.13 -19.41 8.72
C ILE A 9 9.70 -18.33 9.71
N GLY A 10 10.59 -17.93 10.61
CA GLY A 10 10.29 -16.91 11.62
C GLY A 10 10.17 -17.48 13.04
N GLY A 11 9.56 -16.69 13.92
CA GLY A 11 9.43 -16.99 15.35
C GLY A 11 8.08 -17.59 15.71
N LYS A 12 7.94 -18.12 16.92
CA LYS A 12 6.70 -18.78 17.38
C LYS A 12 5.42 -17.96 17.17
N ASN A 13 5.51 -16.63 17.31
CA ASN A 13 4.35 -15.74 17.30
C ASN A 13 4.19 -14.95 15.99
N ASN A 14 5.13 -15.09 15.06
CA ASN A 14 5.12 -14.44 13.74
C ASN A 14 5.96 -15.30 12.82
N PHE A 15 5.29 -16.11 12.00
CA PHE A 15 5.93 -17.06 11.11
C PHE A 15 5.19 -17.14 9.77
N TRP A 16 5.94 -17.53 8.75
CA TRP A 16 5.41 -17.96 7.46
C TRP A 16 5.58 -19.47 7.34
N LEU A 17 4.74 -20.07 6.50
CA LEU A 17 4.98 -21.42 6.01
C LEU A 17 5.57 -21.34 4.61
N TRP A 18 6.39 -22.33 4.24
CA TRP A 18 6.93 -22.42 2.89
C TRP A 18 6.93 -23.86 2.43
N SER A 19 6.57 -24.10 1.16
CA SER A 19 6.62 -25.42 0.54
C SER A 19 7.04 -25.31 -0.93
N GLU A 20 7.58 -26.39 -1.51
CA GLU A 20 8.00 -26.36 -2.93
C GLU A 20 6.80 -26.24 -3.87
N GLU A 21 5.62 -26.71 -3.45
CA GLU A 21 4.40 -26.70 -4.26
C GLU A 21 3.68 -25.34 -4.23
N THR A 22 3.68 -24.65 -3.09
CA THR A 22 2.80 -23.49 -2.85
C THR A 22 3.54 -22.18 -2.56
N GLY A 23 4.87 -22.22 -2.49
CA GLY A 23 5.69 -21.06 -2.15
C GLY A 23 5.48 -20.63 -0.70
N PHE A 24 5.45 -19.32 -0.45
CA PHE A 24 5.25 -18.76 0.88
C PHE A 24 3.76 -18.60 1.23
N ASP A 25 3.39 -18.98 2.45
CA ASP A 25 2.07 -18.73 3.04
C ASP A 25 2.20 -17.74 4.21
N LEU A 26 1.65 -16.54 4.00
CA LEU A 26 1.61 -15.39 4.90
C LEU A 26 0.22 -15.22 5.53
N THR A 27 -0.64 -16.24 5.51
CA THR A 27 -2.01 -16.14 6.06
C THR A 27 -2.06 -16.15 7.59
N HIS A 28 -0.92 -16.35 8.26
CA HIS A 28 -0.76 -16.44 9.71
C HIS A 28 -1.79 -17.37 10.37
N PRO A 29 -1.69 -18.70 10.15
CA PRO A 29 -2.50 -19.65 10.90
C PRO A 29 -2.10 -19.68 12.38
N ASP A 30 -3.00 -20.12 13.26
CA ASP A 30 -2.76 -20.13 14.72
C ASP A 30 -1.51 -20.93 15.13
N GLU A 31 -1.25 -22.04 14.44
CA GLU A 31 -0.10 -22.92 14.65
C GLU A 31 0.37 -23.45 13.28
N PRO A 32 1.66 -23.81 13.11
CA PRO A 32 2.17 -24.31 11.83
C PRO A 32 1.47 -25.57 11.28
N SER A 33 0.85 -26.36 12.16
CA SER A 33 0.09 -27.57 11.80
C SER A 33 -1.41 -27.33 11.67
N SER A 34 -1.89 -26.09 11.84
CA SER A 34 -3.30 -25.76 11.68
C SER A 34 -3.75 -25.95 10.23
N PRO A 35 -5.05 -26.21 9.98
CA PRO A 35 -5.59 -26.21 8.64
C PRO A 35 -5.33 -24.88 7.91
N PRO A 36 -5.24 -24.88 6.57
CA PRO A 36 -5.03 -23.66 5.80
C PRO A 36 -6.15 -22.63 6.05
N VAL A 37 -5.79 -21.35 6.18
CA VAL A 37 -6.77 -20.24 6.24
C VAL A 37 -7.43 -20.08 4.87
N TYR A 38 -8.75 -20.19 4.78
CA TYR A 38 -9.46 -20.23 3.49
C TYR A 38 -9.76 -18.85 2.87
N HIS A 39 -9.66 -17.77 3.64
CA HIS A 39 -9.51 -16.45 3.04
C HIS A 39 -8.06 -16.34 2.55
N ARG A 40 -7.83 -16.77 1.31
CA ARG A 40 -6.48 -16.85 0.75
C ARG A 40 -6.46 -16.34 -0.69
N LEU A 41 -5.47 -15.51 -0.96
CA LEU A 41 -5.18 -14.88 -2.24
C LEU A 41 -3.75 -15.26 -2.62
N SER A 42 -3.62 -16.15 -3.60
CA SER A 42 -2.31 -16.56 -4.11
C SER A 42 -1.85 -15.60 -5.20
N LEU A 43 -0.66 -15.06 -5.00
CA LEU A 43 -0.04 -14.02 -5.82
C LEU A 43 1.26 -14.56 -6.40
N THR A 44 1.45 -14.36 -7.70
CA THR A 44 2.76 -14.52 -8.31
C THR A 44 3.57 -13.27 -8.00
N THR A 45 4.74 -13.41 -7.42
CA THR A 45 5.69 -12.30 -7.19
C THR A 45 6.92 -12.48 -8.08
N SER A 46 7.81 -11.50 -8.15
CA SER A 46 9.04 -11.56 -8.95
C SER A 46 9.91 -12.77 -8.63
N THR A 47 9.92 -13.21 -7.38
CA THR A 47 10.81 -14.27 -6.90
C THR A 47 10.10 -15.60 -6.67
N GLU A 48 8.88 -15.58 -6.13
CA GLU A 48 8.17 -16.80 -5.71
C GLU A 48 6.66 -16.58 -5.57
N GLN A 49 5.88 -17.66 -5.52
CA GLN A 49 4.47 -17.55 -5.15
C GLN A 49 4.33 -17.17 -3.67
N VAL A 50 3.39 -16.26 -3.39
CA VAL A 50 3.06 -15.79 -2.04
C VAL A 50 1.55 -15.86 -1.87
N THR A 51 1.08 -16.48 -0.79
CA THR A 51 -0.33 -16.51 -0.43
C THR A 51 -0.58 -15.63 0.78
N ILE A 52 -1.53 -14.69 0.66
CA ILE A 52 -1.92 -13.77 1.73
C ILE A 52 -3.38 -13.98 2.13
N ASP A 53 -3.76 -13.54 3.33
CA ASP A 53 -5.15 -13.45 3.75
C ASP A 53 -5.67 -12.03 3.45
N PRO A 54 -6.59 -11.83 2.49
CA PRO A 54 -7.07 -10.50 2.14
C PRO A 54 -7.79 -9.80 3.31
N THR A 55 -8.35 -10.55 4.27
CA THR A 55 -9.01 -9.98 5.46
C THR A 55 -8.03 -9.43 6.48
N LYS A 56 -6.75 -9.86 6.41
CA LYS A 56 -5.64 -9.37 7.23
C LYS A 56 -4.66 -8.51 6.41
N THR A 57 -5.08 -8.05 5.23
CA THR A 57 -4.25 -7.26 4.31
C THR A 57 -4.77 -5.83 4.18
N ALA A 58 -3.91 -4.83 4.11
CA ALA A 58 -4.27 -3.46 3.73
C ALA A 58 -3.41 -2.93 2.59
N LEU A 59 -3.98 -2.08 1.73
CA LEU A 59 -3.23 -1.29 0.76
C LEU A 59 -2.80 0.04 1.42
N VAL A 60 -1.50 0.32 1.42
CA VAL A 60 -0.88 1.55 1.89
C VAL A 60 -0.40 2.35 0.68
N VAL A 61 -1.09 3.45 0.39
CA VAL A 61 -0.79 4.33 -0.75
C VAL A 61 -0.03 5.56 -0.27
N VAL A 62 1.23 5.71 -0.68
CA VAL A 62 2.17 6.69 -0.13
C VAL A 62 2.37 7.90 -1.06
N ASP A 63 2.26 9.10 -0.50
CA ASP A 63 2.60 10.40 -1.07
C ASP A 63 1.99 10.72 -2.45
N MET A 64 0.80 10.23 -2.74
CA MET A 64 0.07 10.53 -3.98
C MET A 64 -0.58 11.92 -3.97
N GLN A 65 0.16 12.93 -3.54
CA GLN A 65 -0.28 14.32 -3.35
C GLN A 65 0.13 15.21 -4.53
N ASN A 66 -0.55 16.33 -4.72
CA ASN A 66 -0.26 17.29 -5.81
C ASN A 66 1.20 17.71 -5.88
N TYR A 67 1.87 17.88 -4.74
CA TYR A 67 3.29 18.24 -4.69
C TYR A 67 4.17 17.30 -5.52
N PHE A 68 3.89 16.00 -5.47
CA PHE A 68 4.70 14.97 -6.10
C PHE A 68 4.26 14.67 -7.53
N LEU A 69 3.00 14.93 -7.87
CA LEU A 69 2.40 14.48 -9.12
C LEU A 69 2.05 15.60 -10.11
N SER A 70 1.77 16.82 -9.63
CA SER A 70 1.14 17.83 -10.47
C SER A 70 2.10 18.47 -11.47
N PRO A 71 1.79 18.46 -12.77
CA PRO A 71 2.55 19.21 -13.77
C PRO A 71 2.52 20.73 -13.56
N LEU A 72 1.58 21.26 -12.76
CA LEU A 72 1.61 22.67 -12.33
C LEU A 72 2.83 23.00 -11.45
N LEU A 73 3.41 21.98 -10.81
CA LEU A 73 4.70 22.05 -10.12
C LEU A 73 5.82 21.46 -10.99
N GLY A 74 5.68 21.46 -12.32
CA GLY A 74 6.71 21.00 -13.25
C GLY A 74 7.02 19.50 -13.19
N ARG A 75 6.11 18.69 -12.66
CA ARG A 75 6.23 17.23 -12.67
C ARG A 75 5.98 16.68 -14.08
N PRO A 76 6.78 15.72 -14.59
CA PRO A 76 6.60 15.18 -15.93
C PRO A 76 5.24 14.49 -16.08
N TYR A 77 4.54 14.74 -17.20
CA TYR A 77 3.24 14.13 -17.50
C TYR A 77 3.28 12.60 -17.63
N ASP A 78 4.42 12.06 -18.04
CA ASP A 78 4.72 10.64 -18.18
C ASP A 78 5.67 10.12 -17.09
N GLY A 79 5.82 10.89 -16.00
CA GLY A 79 6.66 10.51 -14.88
C GLY A 79 6.10 9.32 -14.09
N PRO A 80 6.96 8.59 -13.36
CA PRO A 80 6.58 7.38 -12.62
C PRO A 80 5.43 7.62 -11.62
N GLY A 81 5.34 8.81 -11.04
CA GLY A 81 4.25 9.16 -10.11
C GLY A 81 2.87 9.25 -10.76
N LEU A 82 2.77 9.84 -11.96
CA LEU A 82 1.49 9.91 -12.68
C LEU A 82 1.11 8.54 -13.26
N ILE A 83 2.08 7.78 -13.76
CA ILE A 83 1.86 6.39 -14.19
C ILE A 83 1.31 5.55 -13.03
N MET A 84 1.89 5.67 -11.83
CA MET A 84 1.41 4.98 -10.63
C MET A 84 0.01 5.47 -10.23
N ALA A 85 -0.30 6.76 -10.36
CA ALA A 85 -1.65 7.29 -10.08
C ALA A 85 -2.71 6.65 -10.98
N MET A 86 -2.44 6.56 -12.29
CA MET A 86 -3.34 5.92 -13.24
C MET A 86 -3.54 4.44 -12.92
N LYS A 87 -2.46 3.71 -12.59
CA LYS A 87 -2.56 2.30 -12.19
C LYS A 87 -3.34 2.12 -10.89
N LEU A 88 -3.15 2.99 -9.90
CA LEU A 88 -3.93 2.96 -8.67
C LEU A 88 -5.40 3.15 -8.96
N GLU A 89 -5.76 4.20 -9.71
CA GLU A 89 -7.13 4.54 -10.07
C GLU A 89 -7.83 3.43 -10.87
N GLU A 90 -7.21 2.98 -11.96
CA GLU A 90 -7.84 2.10 -12.94
C GLU A 90 -7.78 0.62 -12.56
N GLN A 91 -6.79 0.22 -11.76
CA GLN A 91 -6.44 -1.18 -11.59
C GLN A 91 -6.34 -1.61 -10.11
N VAL A 92 -5.36 -1.07 -9.37
CA VAL A 92 -4.99 -1.59 -8.03
C VAL A 92 -6.07 -1.31 -6.99
N ILE A 93 -6.62 -0.10 -6.94
CA ILE A 93 -7.70 0.26 -6.00
C ILE A 93 -8.96 -0.57 -6.29
N PRO A 94 -9.47 -0.65 -7.54
CA PRO A 94 -10.58 -1.54 -7.87
C PRO A 94 -10.35 -3.01 -7.47
N ALA A 95 -9.15 -3.55 -7.70
CA ALA A 95 -8.80 -4.91 -7.30
C ALA A 95 -8.81 -5.09 -5.78
N CYS A 96 -8.24 -4.15 -5.02
CA CYS A 96 -8.31 -4.16 -3.55
C CYS A 96 -9.76 -4.14 -3.06
N ARG A 97 -10.62 -3.29 -3.64
CA ARG A 97 -12.04 -3.24 -3.25
C ARG A 97 -12.77 -4.55 -3.52
N ARG A 98 -12.46 -5.21 -4.62
CA ARG A 98 -13.05 -6.51 -4.96
C ARG A 98 -12.63 -7.62 -3.99
N ALA A 99 -11.42 -7.52 -3.45
CA ALA A 99 -10.90 -8.43 -2.44
C ALA A 99 -11.19 -7.99 -0.99
N ASP A 100 -12.02 -6.96 -0.79
CA ASP A 100 -12.32 -6.36 0.51
C ASP A 100 -11.08 -5.87 1.30
N ILE A 101 -9.99 -5.55 0.59
CA ILE A 101 -8.76 -5.00 1.17
C ILE A 101 -8.97 -3.51 1.47
N PRO A 102 -8.85 -3.06 2.74
CA PRO A 102 -8.92 -1.64 3.10
C PRO A 102 -7.80 -0.82 2.49
N ILE A 103 -8.06 0.47 2.27
CA ILE A 103 -7.12 1.42 1.67
C ILE A 103 -6.75 2.49 2.69
N ILE A 104 -5.44 2.70 2.84
CA ILE A 104 -4.84 3.66 3.74
C ILE A 104 -4.00 4.64 2.90
N TRP A 105 -4.45 5.88 2.85
CA TRP A 105 -3.74 6.98 2.21
C TRP A 105 -2.75 7.60 3.20
N VAL A 106 -1.47 7.56 2.88
CA VAL A 106 -0.40 8.11 3.73
C VAL A 106 0.23 9.29 3.00
N GLY A 107 0.16 10.48 3.57
CA GLY A 107 0.70 11.69 2.94
C GLY A 107 1.29 12.68 3.93
N TRP A 108 2.18 13.53 3.43
CA TRP A 108 2.75 14.62 4.22
C TRP A 108 1.69 15.63 4.65
N GLY A 109 1.83 16.15 5.86
CA GLY A 109 1.05 17.28 6.35
C GLY A 109 1.59 17.77 7.68
N LEU A 110 2.26 18.92 7.63
CA LEU A 110 2.83 19.58 8.80
C LEU A 110 1.87 20.63 9.34
N ASP A 111 1.86 20.75 10.66
CA ASP A 111 1.32 21.90 11.38
C ASP A 111 2.46 22.87 11.73
N GLU A 112 2.11 24.12 12.09
CA GLU A 112 3.12 25.14 12.47
C GLU A 112 4.00 24.65 13.65
N ALA A 113 3.42 23.93 14.61
CA ALA A 113 4.16 23.35 15.74
C ALA A 113 5.13 22.23 15.31
N ASP A 114 4.92 21.59 14.16
CA ASP A 114 5.86 20.58 13.65
C ASP A 114 7.12 21.24 13.09
N LEU A 115 7.00 22.43 12.51
CA LEU A 115 8.13 23.20 11.99
C LEU A 115 9.08 23.59 13.13
N ASP A 116 8.55 23.96 14.30
CA ASP A 116 9.37 24.30 15.48
C ASP A 116 10.24 23.13 15.96
N ASN A 117 9.81 21.89 15.69
CA ASN A 117 10.42 20.66 16.18
C ASN A 117 11.09 19.82 15.08
N ILE A 118 11.17 20.34 13.85
CA ILE A 118 11.72 19.59 12.73
C ILE A 118 13.26 19.56 12.82
N PRO A 119 13.89 18.37 12.76
CA PRO A 119 15.34 18.31 12.84
C PRO A 119 15.96 18.83 11.53
N PRO A 120 17.17 19.43 11.59
CA PRO A 120 17.79 20.03 10.41
C PRO A 120 17.87 19.13 9.16
N PRO A 121 18.16 17.81 9.27
CA PRO A 121 18.15 16.94 8.09
C PRO A 121 16.78 16.83 7.42
N THR A 122 15.69 16.82 8.19
CA THR A 122 14.33 16.76 7.66
C THR A 122 13.92 18.10 7.04
N ALA A 123 14.34 19.23 7.63
CA ALA A 123 14.10 20.57 7.09
C ALA A 123 14.62 20.76 5.65
N LEU A 124 15.69 20.04 5.29
CA LEU A 124 16.35 20.11 3.99
C LEU A 124 15.78 19.16 2.93
N LEU A 125 14.81 18.30 3.27
CA LEU A 125 14.33 17.25 2.34
C LEU A 125 13.72 17.80 1.04
N PHE A 126 13.08 18.96 1.13
CA PHE A 126 12.34 19.59 0.03
C PHE A 126 13.01 20.84 -0.52
N THR A 127 14.16 21.23 0.04
CA THR A 127 14.88 22.42 -0.44
C THR A 127 15.50 22.20 -1.81
N MET A 128 15.85 20.96 -2.18
CA MET A 128 16.35 20.66 -3.52
C MET A 128 15.62 19.45 -4.06
N ASP A 129 14.74 19.70 -5.02
CA ASP A 129 13.95 18.69 -5.69
C ASP A 129 14.44 18.61 -7.15
N ASN A 130 14.65 17.41 -7.67
CA ASN A 130 15.18 17.16 -9.01
C ASN A 130 14.18 16.40 -9.91
N ASN A 131 12.95 16.18 -9.44
CA ASN A 131 11.92 15.48 -10.20
C ASN A 131 11.13 16.45 -11.09
N PHE A 132 11.79 17.05 -12.09
CA PHE A 132 11.21 18.08 -12.97
C PHE A 132 11.36 17.77 -14.47
N GLU A 133 10.35 18.14 -15.26
CA GLU A 133 10.26 17.90 -16.70
C GLU A 133 11.31 18.68 -17.52
N ASP A 134 11.64 19.91 -17.11
CA ASP A 134 12.49 20.79 -17.92
C ASP A 134 13.96 20.34 -17.97
N ASN A 135 14.52 19.91 -16.83
CA ASN A 135 15.90 19.43 -16.73
C ASN A 135 16.15 18.64 -15.43
N PRO A 136 16.27 17.30 -15.47
CA PRO A 136 16.52 16.48 -14.28
C PRO A 136 17.89 16.73 -13.62
N ASN A 137 18.80 17.44 -14.30
CA ASN A 137 20.11 17.81 -13.77
C ASN A 137 20.14 19.22 -13.13
N GLU A 138 19.04 19.97 -13.20
CA GLU A 138 18.91 21.28 -12.57
C GLU A 138 17.79 21.24 -11.52
N PRO A 139 18.12 21.02 -10.23
CA PRO A 139 17.11 20.96 -9.19
C PRO A 139 16.38 22.30 -9.06
N LYS A 140 15.05 22.25 -8.91
CA LYS A 140 14.25 23.44 -8.61
C LYS A 140 14.06 23.60 -7.10
N TYR A 141 13.97 24.85 -6.69
CA TYR A 141 13.73 25.27 -5.31
C TYR A 141 12.30 25.79 -5.20
N PHE A 142 11.42 25.06 -4.51
CA PHE A 142 10.06 25.51 -4.20
C PHE A 142 9.93 26.15 -2.81
N GLY A 143 11.00 26.16 -2.02
CA GLY A 143 10.96 26.59 -0.63
C GLY A 143 11.45 25.51 0.33
N ALA A 144 11.82 25.94 1.53
CA ALA A 144 11.95 25.04 2.67
C ALA A 144 10.55 24.64 3.18
N LEU A 145 10.51 23.64 4.06
CA LEU A 145 9.27 23.22 4.74
C LEU A 145 8.58 24.43 5.40
N GLY A 146 7.30 24.64 5.10
CA GLY A 146 6.53 25.78 5.61
C GLY A 146 6.66 27.10 4.84
N GLU A 147 7.56 27.21 3.86
CA GLU A 147 7.65 28.39 2.98
C GLU A 147 6.56 28.34 1.91
N ASP A 148 6.09 29.51 1.48
CA ASP A 148 5.05 29.64 0.46
C ASP A 148 5.60 29.32 -0.93
N ILE A 149 4.97 28.35 -1.61
CA ILE A 149 5.29 27.98 -3.00
C ILE A 149 4.78 29.06 -3.96
N GLY A 150 3.73 29.78 -3.57
CA GLY A 150 3.08 30.82 -4.35
C GLY A 150 2.22 30.31 -5.50
N LEU A 151 1.69 31.26 -6.28
CA LEU A 151 0.79 31.02 -7.41
C LEU A 151 1.51 30.27 -8.54
N GLN A 152 1.00 29.10 -8.89
CA GLN A 152 1.42 28.35 -10.06
C GLN A 152 0.46 28.60 -11.22
N VAL A 153 0.99 28.82 -12.42
CA VAL A 153 0.21 29.13 -13.62
C VAL A 153 0.71 28.29 -14.78
N ASN A 154 -0.20 27.59 -15.45
CA ASN A 154 0.05 26.91 -16.71
C ASN A 154 -1.12 27.14 -17.67
N ASN A 155 -0.86 27.81 -18.79
CA ASN A 155 -1.85 28.20 -19.79
C ASN A 155 -3.09 28.86 -19.15
N ASP A 156 -4.20 28.11 -19.06
CA ASP A 156 -5.50 28.59 -18.57
C ASP A 156 -5.80 28.19 -17.11
N THR A 157 -4.88 27.49 -16.44
CA THR A 157 -5.05 27.03 -15.06
C THR A 157 -4.10 27.78 -14.13
N SER A 158 -4.64 28.28 -13.02
CA SER A 158 -3.85 28.85 -11.93
C SER A 158 -4.27 28.28 -10.58
N VAL A 159 -3.31 28.09 -9.68
CA VAL A 159 -3.55 27.56 -8.34
C VAL A 159 -2.62 28.17 -7.31
N GLU A 160 -3.19 28.53 -6.16
CA GLU A 160 -2.41 28.86 -4.96
C GLU A 160 -1.89 27.55 -4.36
N ALA A 161 -0.61 27.25 -4.56
CA ALA A 161 -0.04 25.96 -4.17
C ALA A 161 0.11 25.81 -2.64
N GLY A 162 0.06 26.92 -1.91
CA GLY A 162 0.25 26.98 -0.46
C GLY A 162 1.72 26.78 -0.05
N LYS A 163 1.92 26.53 1.24
CA LYS A 163 3.20 26.30 1.89
C LYS A 163 3.68 24.86 1.76
N VAL A 164 4.96 24.66 1.49
CA VAL A 164 5.58 23.33 1.29
C VAL A 164 5.24 22.36 2.43
N MET A 165 4.54 21.27 2.08
CA MET A 165 4.14 20.15 2.96
C MET A 165 3.26 20.51 4.17
N MET A 166 2.69 21.72 4.21
CA MET A 166 1.74 22.10 5.26
C MET A 166 0.38 21.46 5.01
N ARG A 167 -0.21 20.89 6.06
CA ARG A 167 -1.47 20.15 5.97
C ARG A 167 -2.60 21.00 5.40
N ASP A 168 -3.59 20.32 4.82
CA ASP A 168 -4.86 20.92 4.37
C ASP A 168 -4.69 22.04 3.33
N GLN A 169 -3.60 21.97 2.56
CA GLN A 169 -3.29 22.91 1.47
C GLN A 169 -3.15 22.18 0.14
N TRP A 170 -3.23 22.92 -0.96
CA TRP A 170 -3.32 22.33 -2.30
C TRP A 170 -2.18 21.35 -2.60
N ASN A 171 -0.92 21.69 -2.29
CA ASN A 171 0.21 20.80 -2.56
C ASN A 171 0.13 19.47 -1.78
N THR A 172 -0.48 19.46 -0.59
CA THR A 172 -0.69 18.26 0.22
C THR A 172 -2.03 17.54 -0.05
N ALA A 173 -2.90 18.11 -0.88
CA ALA A 173 -4.13 17.43 -1.24
C ALA A 173 -3.81 16.19 -2.09
N LEU A 174 -4.60 15.13 -1.91
CA LEU A 174 -4.57 13.95 -2.76
C LEU A 174 -4.76 14.38 -4.22
N PHE A 175 -3.99 13.77 -5.12
CA PHE A 175 -4.05 14.10 -6.55
C PHE A 175 -5.48 13.88 -7.10
N PRO A 176 -6.01 14.75 -7.99
CA PRO A 176 -7.44 14.79 -8.31
C PRO A 176 -8.05 13.46 -8.72
N THR A 177 -7.40 12.69 -9.59
CA THR A 177 -7.95 11.41 -10.05
C THR A 177 -8.06 10.38 -8.92
N LEU A 178 -7.10 10.37 -8.00
CA LEU A 178 -7.12 9.51 -6.82
C LEU A 178 -8.11 10.00 -5.77
N LYS A 179 -8.36 11.31 -5.70
CA LYS A 179 -9.43 11.89 -4.88
C LYS A 179 -10.80 11.43 -5.35
N ASP A 180 -11.01 11.27 -6.64
CA ASP A 180 -12.30 10.83 -7.22
C ASP A 180 -12.62 9.36 -6.89
N VAL A 181 -11.59 8.52 -6.67
CA VAL A 181 -11.76 7.11 -6.26
C VAL A 181 -11.57 6.86 -4.75
N SER A 182 -11.20 7.88 -3.99
CA SER A 182 -11.14 7.81 -2.52
C SER A 182 -12.54 7.77 -1.93
N LEU A 183 -12.77 6.89 -0.95
CA LEU A 183 -14.05 6.72 -0.28
C LEU A 183 -13.98 7.18 1.17
N GLU A 184 -15.13 7.53 1.77
CA GLU A 184 -15.22 7.94 3.18
C GLU A 184 -14.74 6.83 4.14
N LYS A 185 -14.86 5.56 3.74
CA LYS A 185 -14.38 4.40 4.51
C LYS A 185 -12.86 4.24 4.50
N ASP A 186 -12.14 4.99 3.66
CA ASP A 186 -10.68 4.91 3.59
C ASP A 186 -10.05 5.65 4.74
N LYS A 187 -8.87 5.18 5.15
CA LYS A 187 -8.13 5.84 6.20
C LYS A 187 -7.13 6.81 5.60
N THR A 188 -7.18 8.07 6.02
CA THR A 188 -6.07 9.02 5.80
C THR A 188 -5.17 9.05 7.03
N ILE A 189 -3.88 8.91 6.80
CA ILE A 189 -2.80 9.08 7.78
C ILE A 189 -1.91 10.24 7.33
N THR A 190 -1.75 11.21 8.21
CA THR A 190 -0.83 12.32 8.00
C THR A 190 0.52 12.00 8.62
N LYS A 191 1.59 12.04 7.82
CA LYS A 191 2.96 11.85 8.28
C LYS A 191 3.74 13.16 8.28
N LYS A 192 4.72 13.20 9.19
CA LYS A 192 5.58 14.37 9.47
C LYS A 192 7.05 14.09 9.17
N ARG A 193 7.33 12.88 8.69
CA ARG A 193 8.63 12.33 8.32
C ARG A 193 8.44 11.52 7.03
N PRO A 194 9.54 11.13 6.35
CA PRO A 194 9.42 10.36 5.12
C PRO A 194 8.60 9.08 5.29
N SER A 195 8.92 8.25 6.31
CA SER A 195 8.16 7.05 6.65
C SER A 195 6.80 7.38 7.29
N GLY A 196 5.75 6.74 6.78
CA GLY A 196 4.40 6.75 7.36
C GLY A 196 4.29 6.01 8.68
N PHE A 197 5.28 5.17 9.01
CA PHE A 197 5.34 4.41 10.24
C PHE A 197 6.23 5.10 11.28
N TRP A 198 6.90 6.21 10.96
CA TRP A 198 7.78 6.84 11.93
C TRP A 198 7.03 7.71 12.95
N GLY A 199 7.32 7.50 14.24
CA GLY A 199 6.98 8.46 15.29
C GLY A 199 5.50 8.48 15.71
N GLY A 200 4.78 7.37 15.54
CA GLY A 200 3.40 7.22 16.05
C GLY A 200 2.40 8.07 15.27
N THR A 201 2.30 7.84 13.96
CA THR A 201 1.37 8.56 13.07
C THR A 201 -0.09 8.16 13.27
N GLY A 202 -0.36 7.13 14.09
CA GLY A 202 -1.67 6.50 14.22
C GLY A 202 -1.87 5.31 13.28
N ILE A 203 -0.92 5.02 12.38
CA ILE A 203 -1.04 3.92 11.43
C ILE A 203 -0.95 2.57 12.13
N GLU A 204 -0.01 2.41 13.08
CA GLU A 204 0.19 1.16 13.81
C GLU A 204 -1.06 0.78 14.61
N GLU A 205 -1.65 1.75 15.31
CA GLU A 205 -2.88 1.56 16.08
C GLU A 205 -4.07 1.23 15.18
N HIS A 206 -4.17 1.89 14.02
CA HIS A 206 -5.24 1.62 13.07
C HIS A 206 -5.15 0.21 12.48
N LEU A 207 -3.96 -0.21 12.06
CA LEU A 207 -3.69 -1.56 11.56
C LEU A 207 -3.96 -2.62 12.63
N ALA A 208 -3.57 -2.36 13.88
CA ALA A 208 -3.81 -3.26 15.00
C ALA A 208 -5.31 -3.45 15.29
N VAL A 209 -6.12 -2.36 15.24
CA VAL A 209 -7.58 -2.43 15.40
C VAL A 209 -8.23 -3.30 14.31
N LEU A 210 -7.69 -3.26 13.10
CA LEU A 210 -8.19 -4.05 11.96
C LEU A 210 -7.63 -5.47 11.91
N GLY A 211 -6.65 -5.82 12.76
CA GLY A 211 -6.00 -7.13 12.73
C GLY A 211 -5.12 -7.36 11.49
N ILE A 212 -4.58 -6.28 10.90
CA ILE A 212 -3.78 -6.36 9.68
C ILE A 212 -2.36 -6.84 9.98
N THR A 213 -1.93 -7.88 9.27
CA THR A 213 -0.58 -8.47 9.33
C THR A 213 0.20 -8.26 8.04
N THR A 214 -0.49 -8.04 6.93
CA THR A 214 0.11 -7.91 5.59
C THR A 214 -0.19 -6.55 4.98
N LEU A 215 0.81 -5.93 4.35
CA LEU A 215 0.71 -4.62 3.74
C LEU A 215 1.12 -4.67 2.26
N LEU A 216 0.20 -4.29 1.39
CA LEU A 216 0.48 -3.96 0.00
C LEU A 216 0.90 -2.49 -0.06
N PHE A 217 2.08 -2.19 -0.56
CA PHE A 217 2.58 -0.83 -0.72
C PHE A 217 2.52 -0.38 -2.17
N ALA A 218 2.12 0.86 -2.38
CA ALA A 218 2.18 1.53 -3.68
C ALA A 218 2.35 3.05 -3.48
N GLY A 219 2.80 3.76 -4.51
CA GLY A 219 2.87 5.22 -4.52
C GLY A 219 4.26 5.77 -4.80
N VAL A 220 4.57 6.94 -4.24
CA VAL A 220 5.81 7.70 -4.50
C VAL A 220 6.41 8.26 -3.20
N ASN A 221 7.57 8.92 -3.21
CA ASN A 221 8.67 8.66 -4.13
C ASN A 221 9.31 7.32 -3.76
N THR A 222 9.65 6.51 -4.76
CA THR A 222 10.19 5.15 -4.62
C THR A 222 11.38 5.07 -3.66
N HIS A 223 12.27 6.07 -3.62
CA HIS A 223 13.49 6.08 -2.79
C HIS A 223 13.42 6.93 -1.52
N ARG A 224 12.22 7.37 -1.09
CA ARG A 224 12.04 8.16 0.15
C ARG A 224 10.83 7.68 0.91
N GLY A 225 9.69 8.34 0.71
CA GLY A 225 8.47 8.08 1.48
C GLY A 225 8.04 6.62 1.39
N LEU A 226 8.10 6.03 0.20
CA LEU A 226 7.75 4.65 -0.03
C LEU A 226 8.77 3.68 0.59
N GLU A 227 10.05 3.77 0.20
CA GLU A 227 11.14 2.92 0.73
C GLU A 227 11.20 2.94 2.26
N GLU A 228 11.25 4.14 2.87
CA GLU A 228 11.37 4.26 4.32
C GLU A 228 10.14 3.71 5.04
N SER A 229 8.94 3.83 4.45
CA SER A 229 7.72 3.25 5.01
C SER A 229 7.74 1.72 4.98
N ILE A 230 8.15 1.12 3.85
CA ILE A 230 8.27 -0.34 3.71
C ILE A 230 9.30 -0.89 4.67
N ARG A 231 10.47 -0.23 4.74
CA ARG A 231 11.56 -0.62 5.64
C ARG A 231 11.15 -0.54 7.11
N ASP A 232 10.47 0.53 7.53
CA ASP A 232 10.02 0.64 8.92
C ASP A 232 8.90 -0.35 9.24
N ALA A 233 7.99 -0.61 8.29
CA ALA A 233 6.93 -1.59 8.46
C ALA A 233 7.50 -3.02 8.59
N SER A 234 8.43 -3.41 7.72
CA SER A 234 9.07 -4.73 7.78
C SER A 234 9.85 -4.93 9.09
N ASN A 235 10.61 -3.92 9.54
CA ASN A 235 11.31 -3.96 10.82
C ASN A 235 10.39 -4.07 12.04
N LYS A 236 9.14 -3.61 11.92
CA LYS A 236 8.11 -3.74 12.96
C LYS A 236 7.33 -5.04 12.86
N GLY A 237 7.54 -5.84 11.82
CA GLY A 237 7.03 -7.19 11.67
C GLY A 237 5.78 -7.34 10.81
N TRP A 238 5.42 -6.33 10.01
CA TRP A 238 4.42 -6.50 8.95
C TRP A 238 5.02 -7.22 7.74
N ASP A 239 4.23 -8.10 7.13
CA ASP A 239 4.60 -8.70 5.86
C ASP A 239 4.40 -7.68 4.75
N CYS A 240 5.45 -7.34 4.03
CA CYS A 240 5.42 -6.28 3.03
C CYS A 240 5.42 -6.86 1.62
N LEU A 241 4.48 -6.39 0.80
CA LEU A 241 4.45 -6.63 -0.64
C LEU A 241 4.44 -5.27 -1.33
N LEU A 242 5.39 -5.00 -2.23
CA LEU A 242 5.45 -3.78 -3.03
C LEU A 242 4.82 -4.02 -4.40
N VAL A 243 3.74 -3.31 -4.70
CA VAL A 243 3.12 -3.29 -6.02
C VAL A 243 3.86 -2.29 -6.90
N SER A 244 4.73 -2.78 -7.77
CA SER A 244 5.54 -1.96 -8.69
C SER A 244 5.78 -2.69 -10.00
N ASP A 245 5.79 -1.92 -11.10
CA ASP A 245 6.13 -2.43 -12.43
C ASP A 245 7.54 -1.99 -12.86
N GLU A 246 8.29 -1.38 -11.95
CA GLU A 246 9.72 -1.10 -12.11
C GLU A 246 10.53 -2.34 -11.68
N GLU A 247 11.76 -2.49 -12.19
CA GLU A 247 12.62 -3.66 -11.92
C GLU A 247 13.92 -3.30 -11.18
N GLU A 248 14.14 -2.03 -10.86
CA GLU A 248 15.40 -1.52 -10.32
C GLU A 248 15.17 -0.51 -9.19
N GLY A 249 16.10 -0.47 -8.23
CA GLY A 249 16.05 0.51 -7.15
C GLY A 249 15.40 -0.05 -5.89
N VAL A 250 14.22 0.45 -5.51
CA VAL A 250 13.55 0.07 -4.25
C VAL A 250 13.03 -1.36 -4.31
N GLU A 251 12.65 -1.84 -5.49
CA GLU A 251 12.12 -3.16 -5.76
C GLU A 251 13.14 -4.23 -5.42
N LYS A 252 14.37 -4.12 -5.97
CA LYS A 252 15.47 -5.03 -5.63
C LYS A 252 15.86 -4.99 -4.16
N GLN A 253 15.74 -3.83 -3.50
CA GLN A 253 15.99 -3.74 -2.06
C GLN A 253 14.87 -4.40 -1.26
N CYS A 254 13.61 -4.22 -1.69
CA CYS A 254 12.44 -4.84 -1.09
C CYS A 254 12.53 -6.37 -1.17
N GLU A 255 12.74 -6.93 -2.36
CA GLU A 255 12.90 -8.39 -2.58
C GLU A 255 14.03 -8.99 -1.74
N ARG A 256 15.11 -8.23 -1.53
CA ARG A 256 16.27 -8.70 -0.79
C ARG A 256 16.05 -8.66 0.72
N ASP A 257 15.49 -7.56 1.23
CA ASP A 257 15.60 -7.22 2.65
C ASP A 257 14.26 -7.09 3.39
N TRP A 258 13.17 -6.74 2.71
CA TRP A 258 11.96 -6.23 3.38
C TRP A 258 10.67 -7.00 3.05
N GLY A 259 10.63 -7.73 1.94
CA GLY A 259 9.40 -8.38 1.51
C GLY A 259 9.45 -8.89 0.08
N PHE A 260 8.31 -8.80 -0.61
CA PHE A 260 8.12 -9.30 -1.97
C PHE A 260 7.71 -8.18 -2.91
N VAL A 261 7.97 -8.34 -4.21
CA VAL A 261 7.55 -7.39 -5.24
C VAL A 261 6.65 -8.09 -6.24
N LEU A 262 5.59 -7.43 -6.66
CA LEU A 262 4.70 -7.90 -7.72
C LEU A 262 4.23 -6.74 -8.58
N THR A 263 3.94 -7.01 -9.84
CA THR A 263 3.36 -6.03 -10.74
C THR A 263 1.88 -5.79 -10.43
N SER A 264 1.32 -4.68 -10.92
CA SER A 264 -0.12 -4.46 -10.82
C SER A 264 -0.90 -5.57 -11.54
N GLU A 265 -0.40 -6.04 -12.68
CA GLU A 265 -0.98 -7.16 -13.44
C GLU A 265 -1.00 -8.45 -12.61
N GLN A 266 0.12 -8.82 -11.98
CA GLN A 266 0.21 -10.00 -11.12
C GLN A 266 -0.76 -9.93 -9.94
N PHE A 267 -0.93 -8.75 -9.33
CA PHE A 267 -1.91 -8.56 -8.26
C PHE A 267 -3.36 -8.75 -8.75
N ILE A 268 -3.69 -8.15 -9.89
CA ILE A 268 -5.03 -8.23 -10.51
C ILE A 268 -5.36 -9.69 -10.87
N ASP A 269 -4.42 -10.40 -11.49
CA ASP A 269 -4.57 -11.81 -11.86
C ASP A 269 -4.86 -12.68 -10.64
N GLY A 270 -4.15 -12.47 -9.53
CA GLY A 270 -4.42 -13.15 -8.28
C GLY A 270 -5.84 -12.89 -7.76
N VAL A 271 -6.28 -11.63 -7.75
CA VAL A 271 -7.63 -11.26 -7.30
C VAL A 271 -8.71 -11.87 -8.20
N HIS A 272 -8.48 -11.96 -9.52
CA HIS A 272 -9.38 -12.64 -10.44
C HIS A 272 -9.43 -14.15 -10.21
N ALA A 273 -8.29 -14.78 -9.92
CA ALA A 273 -8.21 -16.21 -9.64
C ALA A 273 -8.95 -16.60 -8.34
N MET A 274 -8.98 -15.70 -7.35
CA MET A 274 -9.74 -15.90 -6.10
C MET A 274 -11.23 -16.18 -6.36
N GLN A 275 -11.83 -15.56 -7.39
CA GLN A 275 -13.25 -15.70 -7.72
C GLN A 275 -13.58 -16.98 -8.52
N ALA A 276 -12.56 -17.67 -9.06
CA ALA A 276 -12.73 -18.93 -9.75
C ALA A 276 -12.69 -20.15 -8.82
N ALA A 277 -12.34 -19.95 -7.54
CA ALA A 277 -12.43 -20.99 -6.53
C ALA A 277 -13.92 -21.34 -6.30
N PRO A 278 -14.33 -22.62 -6.42
CA PRO A 278 -15.72 -23.00 -6.26
C PRO A 278 -16.20 -22.55 -4.88
N GLU A 279 -17.32 -21.80 -4.85
CA GLU A 279 -18.05 -21.52 -3.62
C GLU A 279 -18.12 -22.81 -2.80
N CYS A 280 -17.64 -22.75 -1.56
CA CYS A 280 -17.72 -23.85 -0.62
C CYS A 280 -19.18 -24.36 -0.61
N LEU A 281 -19.40 -25.51 -1.26
CA LEU A 281 -20.71 -26.15 -1.43
C LEU A 281 -21.32 -26.59 -0.08
N ASP A 282 -20.66 -26.33 1.05
CA ASP A 282 -21.09 -26.80 2.37
C ASP A 282 -22.16 -25.92 3.02
N ALA A 283 -22.41 -24.70 2.53
CA ALA A 283 -23.49 -23.85 3.06
C ALA A 283 -24.89 -24.26 2.55
N ILE A 284 -24.99 -24.93 1.39
CA ILE A 284 -26.29 -25.31 0.79
C ILE A 284 -26.76 -26.69 1.30
N PHE A 285 -25.84 -27.56 1.73
CA PHE A 285 -26.20 -28.89 2.23
C PHE A 285 -26.60 -28.95 3.70
N PHE A 286 -26.19 -27.98 4.54
CA PHE A 286 -26.59 -27.96 5.95
C PHE A 286 -28.05 -27.53 6.15
N ASP A 287 -28.56 -26.61 5.32
CA ASP A 287 -29.93 -26.09 5.47
C ASP A 287 -31.01 -27.07 4.94
N GLN A 288 -30.65 -27.89 3.93
CA GLN A 288 -31.53 -28.95 3.41
C GLN A 288 -31.63 -30.18 4.32
N ALA A 289 -30.61 -30.46 5.14
CA ALA A 289 -30.64 -31.57 6.10
C ALA A 289 -31.54 -31.27 7.32
N LEU A 290 -31.62 -30.00 7.75
CA LEU A 290 -32.47 -29.56 8.86
C LEU A 290 -33.96 -29.48 8.45
N THR A 291 -34.26 -29.05 7.22
CA THR A 291 -35.65 -28.99 6.71
C THR A 291 -36.27 -30.36 6.42
N LEU A 292 -35.47 -31.40 6.17
CA LEU A 292 -35.96 -32.78 5.96
C LEU A 292 -36.19 -33.57 7.26
N GLN A 293 -35.64 -33.13 8.40
CA GLN A 293 -35.90 -33.80 9.70
C GLN A 293 -37.17 -33.31 10.41
N GLU A 294 -37.69 -32.12 10.08
CA GLU A 294 -38.91 -31.58 10.69
C GLU A 294 -40.21 -32.05 10.02
N THR A 295 -40.13 -32.72 8.85
CA THR A 295 -41.32 -33.16 8.09
C THR A 295 -41.77 -34.61 8.38
N HIS A 296 -41.17 -35.30 9.36
CA HIS A 296 -41.51 -36.70 9.69
C HIS A 296 -42.02 -36.94 11.13
N VAL A 297 -42.49 -35.91 11.82
CA VAL A 297 -43.24 -36.08 13.08
C VAL A 297 -44.55 -35.29 13.01
N GLU A 298 -45.49 -35.75 12.18
CA GLU A 298 -46.94 -35.58 12.33
C GLU A 298 -47.67 -36.18 11.12
N ALA A 299 -48.00 -37.48 11.20
CA ALA A 299 -49.12 -38.14 10.52
C ALA A 299 -49.33 -39.55 11.10
#